data_AF-A0A1E7F1Y6-F1
#
_entry.id   AF-A0A1E7F1Y6-F1
#
_cell.length_a   1.000
_cell.length_b   1.000
_cell.length_c   1.000
_cell.angle_alpha   90.00
_cell.angle_beta   90.00
_cell.angle_gamma   90.00
#
_symmetry.space_group_name_H-M   'P 1'
#
loop_
_entity.id
_entity.type
_entity.pdbx_description
1 polymer ?
#
loop_
_entity_poly.entity_id
_entity_poly.type
_entity_poly.pdbx_seq_one_letter_code
_entity_poly.pdbx_strand_id
1 'polypeptide(L)'
;MNPLLYNMEVLSPKANDDDIFYNIIIDEEEGGEYYNGDDSFTTAACSHHSFTSVAKSSSSPGGSNSSSKTVHRRSVSFSDKVQVYSSASSIHIDDYTSTEKYNCWYSIDELLQIRKENKYILSLMDSSIKSSSSSSSLSQQLLQYCSRGLETKTRIGKRNRKRAKKASVFVVLDEQYQQYHLQSQSQYQSKSQHQQQRRDNNNINFDPDPVVTIALAYRVYSYPMQMEAYNRALRYQKQEEKSQAKTNKTRSSSSLSSSLQLERPGIEFLE
;
A
#
# COMPACT_ATOMS: atom_id res chain seq x y z
N MET A 1 -79.19 10.69 -33.63
CA MET A 1 -77.82 11.20 -33.36
C MET A 1 -77.19 10.27 -32.33
N ASN A 2 -76.22 9.45 -32.74
CA ASN A 2 -75.56 8.45 -31.90
C ASN A 2 -74.28 9.04 -31.32
N PRO A 3 -74.05 9.01 -29.99
CA PRO A 3 -72.77 9.35 -29.42
C PRO A 3 -71.81 8.17 -29.63
N LEU A 4 -70.70 8.44 -30.33
CA LEU A 4 -69.59 7.50 -30.48
C LEU A 4 -68.91 7.32 -29.12
N LEU A 5 -69.17 6.18 -28.48
CA LEU A 5 -68.42 5.71 -27.32
C LEU A 5 -67.01 5.29 -27.80
N TYR A 6 -66.04 6.16 -27.56
CA TYR A 6 -64.62 5.83 -27.65
C TYR A 6 -64.25 4.92 -26.48
N ASN A 7 -64.16 3.62 -26.74
CA ASN A 7 -63.49 2.67 -25.84
C ASN A 7 -61.98 2.93 -25.89
N MET A 8 -61.52 3.75 -24.96
CA MET A 8 -60.11 3.84 -24.57
C MET A 8 -59.78 2.58 -23.76
N GLU A 9 -59.40 1.51 -24.47
CA GLU A 9 -58.76 0.34 -23.86
C GLU A 9 -57.41 0.79 -23.29
N VAL A 10 -57.38 1.05 -21.99
CA VAL A 10 -56.16 1.31 -21.23
C VAL A 10 -55.41 -0.02 -21.14
N LEU A 11 -54.53 -0.27 -22.12
CA LEU A 11 -53.53 -1.32 -22.05
C LEU A 11 -52.59 -1.02 -20.89
N SER A 12 -52.85 -1.67 -19.75
CA SER A 12 -51.95 -1.74 -18.62
C SER A 12 -50.62 -2.36 -19.08
N PRO A 13 -49.47 -1.68 -18.94
CA PRO A 13 -48.18 -2.27 -19.25
C PRO A 13 -47.94 -3.37 -18.22
N LYS A 14 -47.92 -4.63 -18.66
CA LYS A 14 -47.40 -5.73 -17.86
C LYS A 14 -45.90 -5.47 -17.67
N ALA A 15 -45.54 -5.00 -16.47
CA ALA A 15 -44.17 -4.96 -16.01
C ALA A 15 -43.65 -6.40 -16.01
N ASN A 16 -42.78 -6.71 -16.97
CA ASN A 16 -41.85 -7.82 -16.83
C ASN A 16 -40.73 -7.28 -15.92
N ASP A 17 -40.80 -7.61 -14.64
CA ASP A 17 -39.85 -7.20 -13.60
C ASP A 17 -38.53 -7.98 -13.63
N ASP A 18 -38.27 -8.77 -14.68
CA ASP A 18 -37.07 -9.59 -14.78
C ASP A 18 -36.10 -9.01 -15.83
N ASP A 19 -34.98 -8.50 -15.31
CA ASP A 19 -33.70 -8.32 -16.01
C ASP A 19 -33.58 -7.23 -17.07
N ILE A 20 -33.88 -5.98 -16.68
CA ILE A 20 -33.19 -4.82 -17.23
C ILE A 20 -32.25 -4.23 -16.18
N PHE A 21 -31.28 -5.05 -15.75
CA PHE A 21 -29.96 -4.49 -15.46
C PHE A 21 -29.46 -3.89 -16.77
N TYR A 22 -29.77 -2.61 -17.01
CA TYR A 22 -28.93 -1.79 -17.85
C TYR A 22 -27.54 -1.85 -17.22
N ASN A 23 -26.73 -2.81 -17.68
CA ASN A 23 -25.32 -2.57 -17.92
C ASN A 23 -25.29 -1.36 -18.84
N ILE A 24 -25.41 -0.17 -18.25
CA ILE A 24 -24.81 1.03 -18.78
C ILE A 24 -23.35 0.65 -18.82
N ILE A 25 -22.94 0.13 -19.98
CA ILE A 25 -21.56 0.04 -20.40
C ILE A 25 -21.11 1.49 -20.31
N ILE A 26 -20.51 1.81 -19.18
CA ILE A 26 -19.72 3.01 -19.02
C ILE A 26 -18.60 2.76 -20.01
N ASP A 27 -18.71 3.34 -21.21
CA ASP A 27 -17.57 3.54 -22.07
C ASP A 27 -16.61 4.42 -21.27
N GLU A 28 -15.82 3.79 -20.41
CA GLU A 28 -14.56 4.31 -19.90
C GLU A 28 -13.60 4.37 -21.09
N GLU A 29 -13.89 5.24 -22.06
CA GLU A 29 -12.84 5.85 -22.89
C GLU A 29 -12.01 6.81 -22.02
N GLU A 30 -11.48 6.32 -20.89
CA GLU A 30 -10.25 6.88 -20.35
C GLU A 30 -9.12 6.20 -21.11
N GLY A 31 -8.52 6.94 -22.03
CA GLY A 31 -7.31 6.56 -22.74
C GLY A 31 -6.33 5.86 -21.80
N GLY A 32 -6.22 4.55 -21.97
CA GLY A 32 -5.27 3.72 -21.28
C GLY A 32 -3.87 4.14 -21.70
N GLU A 33 -3.25 5.02 -20.90
CA GLU A 33 -1.80 4.93 -20.72
C GLU A 33 -1.53 3.53 -20.16
N TYR A 34 -1.22 2.60 -21.07
CA TYR A 34 -0.69 1.27 -20.80
C TYR A 34 0.57 1.43 -19.95
N TYR A 35 0.39 1.52 -18.63
CA TYR A 35 1.45 1.16 -17.71
C TYR A 35 1.45 -0.36 -17.62
N ASN A 36 2.28 -0.97 -18.48
CA ASN A 36 2.80 -2.33 -18.32
C ASN A 36 3.62 -2.37 -17.03
N GLY A 37 2.94 -2.43 -15.90
CA GLY A 37 3.52 -2.72 -14.60
C GLY A 37 2.91 -4.03 -14.15
N ASP A 38 3.70 -5.10 -14.24
CA ASP A 38 3.45 -6.44 -13.72
C ASP A 38 3.29 -6.43 -12.18
N ASP A 39 2.29 -5.72 -11.67
CA ASP A 39 1.87 -5.80 -10.28
C ASP A 39 0.99 -7.05 -10.11
N SER A 40 1.61 -8.21 -10.25
CA SER A 40 1.06 -9.49 -9.77
C SER A 40 0.93 -9.42 -8.24
N PHE A 41 -0.15 -8.80 -7.77
CA PHE A 41 -0.53 -8.81 -6.37
C PHE A 41 -0.99 -10.22 -6.01
N THR A 42 -0.07 -11.05 -5.55
CA THR A 42 -0.40 -12.21 -4.73
C THR A 42 -1.14 -11.68 -3.50
N THR A 43 -2.45 -11.94 -3.43
CA THR A 43 -3.27 -11.74 -2.24
C THR A 43 -2.80 -12.71 -1.17
N ALA A 44 -1.79 -12.29 -0.40
CA ALA A 44 -1.38 -13.00 0.80
C ALA A 44 -2.59 -13.07 1.75
N ALA A 45 -3.06 -14.29 1.99
CA ALA A 45 -4.13 -14.58 2.93
C ALA A 45 -3.72 -14.05 4.32
N CYS A 46 -4.37 -12.97 4.76
CA CYS A 46 -4.18 -12.46 6.10
C CYS A 46 -4.71 -13.48 7.11
N SER A 47 -3.79 -14.18 7.77
CA SER A 47 -4.06 -15.00 8.95
C SER A 47 -4.71 -14.13 10.03
N HIS A 48 -5.86 -14.58 10.52
CA HIS A 48 -6.62 -13.99 11.62
C HIS A 48 -5.83 -14.08 12.93
N HIS A 49 -4.92 -13.15 13.18
CA HIS A 49 -4.38 -12.93 14.52
C HIS A 49 -5.34 -12.04 15.30
N SER A 50 -6.03 -12.67 16.25
CA SER A 50 -6.92 -12.03 17.22
C SER A 50 -6.20 -10.87 17.92
N PHE A 51 -6.70 -9.66 17.70
CA PHE A 51 -6.19 -8.43 18.28
C PHE A 51 -6.66 -8.34 19.74
N THR A 52 -5.98 -8.99 20.68
CA THR A 52 -6.20 -8.74 22.11
C THR A 52 -5.42 -7.49 22.51
N SER A 53 -6.09 -6.35 22.52
CA SER A 53 -5.57 -5.08 23.02
C SER A 53 -5.38 -5.14 24.54
N VAL A 54 -4.20 -5.57 24.98
CA VAL A 54 -3.77 -5.40 26.36
C VAL A 54 -3.37 -3.93 26.53
N ALA A 55 -4.28 -3.14 27.12
CA ALA A 55 -4.01 -1.78 27.55
C ALA A 55 -2.93 -1.79 28.65
N LYS A 56 -1.66 -1.69 28.22
CA LYS A 56 -0.51 -1.61 29.13
C LYS A 56 -0.37 -0.15 29.58
N SER A 57 -0.95 0.16 30.73
CA SER A 57 -0.75 1.41 31.47
C SER A 57 0.68 1.46 32.02
N SER A 58 1.63 1.92 31.19
CA SER A 58 2.99 2.21 31.62
C SER A 58 3.04 3.53 32.38
N SER A 59 2.97 3.46 33.70
CA SER A 59 3.36 4.54 34.60
C SER A 59 4.89 4.62 34.67
N SER A 60 5.49 5.52 33.89
CA SER A 60 6.92 5.88 34.05
C SER A 60 7.03 7.10 34.98
N PRO A 61 7.72 6.99 36.12
CA PRO A 61 8.12 8.14 36.92
C PRO A 61 9.54 8.57 36.50
N GLY A 62 9.73 9.83 36.13
CA GLY A 62 11.08 10.40 36.09
C GLY A 62 11.34 11.44 35.00
N GLY A 63 11.28 12.71 35.42
CA GLY A 63 12.31 13.70 35.09
C GLY A 63 12.35 14.27 33.67
N SER A 64 11.81 15.48 33.52
CA SER A 64 12.56 16.66 33.04
C SER A 64 11.64 17.87 32.94
N ASN A 65 12.02 18.95 33.65
CA ASN A 65 11.31 20.23 33.74
C ASN A 65 11.38 21.01 32.42
N SER A 66 10.75 20.49 31.37
CA SER A 66 10.35 21.30 30.22
C SER A 66 8.90 21.71 30.47
N SER A 67 8.60 23.00 30.27
CA SER A 67 7.25 23.56 30.27
C SER A 67 6.46 23.01 29.08
N SER A 68 6.17 21.71 29.13
CA SER A 68 5.34 21.01 28.19
C SER A 68 3.94 21.59 28.35
N LYS A 69 3.55 22.39 27.35
CA LYS A 69 2.16 22.78 27.14
C LYS A 69 1.35 21.49 27.21
N THR A 70 0.56 21.32 28.26
CA THR A 70 -0.25 20.13 28.47
C THR A 70 -1.15 20.00 27.25
N VAL A 71 -0.88 19.00 26.41
CA VAL A 71 -1.71 18.70 25.25
C VAL A 71 -3.06 18.30 25.83
N HIS A 72 -4.00 19.24 25.83
CA HIS A 72 -5.39 18.99 26.22
C HIS A 72 -5.92 17.90 25.30
N ARG A 73 -5.93 16.67 25.80
CA ARG A 73 -6.60 15.56 25.14
C ARG A 73 -8.08 15.89 25.16
N ARG A 74 -8.65 16.12 23.98
CA ARG A 74 -10.09 16.30 23.83
C ARG A 74 -10.75 15.02 24.31
N SER A 75 -11.46 15.07 25.43
CA SER A 75 -12.34 13.99 25.85
C SER A 75 -13.64 14.11 25.07
N VAL A 76 -14.02 13.04 24.37
CA VAL A 76 -15.36 12.93 23.78
C VAL A 76 -16.23 12.32 24.87
N SER A 77 -17.15 13.09 25.41
CA SER A 77 -18.24 12.58 26.26
C SER A 77 -19.52 12.51 25.44
N PHE A 78 -20.28 11.45 25.65
CA PHE A 78 -21.63 11.32 25.11
C PHE A 78 -22.62 11.84 26.15
N SER A 79 -23.70 12.46 25.70
CA SER A 79 -24.81 12.79 26.58
C SER A 79 -25.54 11.49 26.94
N ASP A 80 -25.64 11.17 28.24
CA ASP A 80 -26.45 10.04 28.72
C ASP A 80 -27.95 10.23 28.44
N LYS A 81 -28.37 11.47 28.15
CA LYS A 81 -29.75 11.81 27.89
C LYS A 81 -29.91 12.16 26.41
N VAL A 82 -30.66 11.34 25.70
CA VAL A 82 -31.17 11.65 24.37
C VAL A 82 -32.50 12.38 24.55
N GLN A 83 -32.54 13.67 24.19
CA GLN A 83 -33.80 14.40 24.13
C GLN A 83 -34.43 14.15 22.76
N VAL A 84 -35.47 13.33 22.72
CA VAL A 84 -36.32 13.17 21.54
C VAL A 84 -37.40 14.23 21.63
N TYR A 85 -37.30 15.27 20.80
CA TYR A 85 -38.33 16.31 20.74
C TYR A 85 -39.56 15.78 20.01
N SER A 86 -40.61 15.44 20.76
CA SER A 86 -41.90 15.05 20.19
C SER A 86 -42.57 16.16 19.36
N SER A 87 -42.09 17.40 19.48
CA SER A 87 -42.61 18.59 18.80
C SER A 87 -41.96 18.89 17.45
N ALA A 88 -40.81 18.28 17.13
CA ALA A 88 -40.29 18.29 15.78
C ALA A 88 -40.89 17.07 15.08
N SER A 89 -41.89 17.30 14.22
CA SER A 89 -42.63 16.27 13.49
C SER A 89 -41.67 15.29 12.82
N SER A 90 -41.39 14.19 13.51
CA SER A 90 -40.77 13.02 12.91
C SER A 90 -41.90 12.31 12.20
N ILE A 91 -42.15 12.74 10.97
CA ILE A 91 -43.17 12.17 10.10
C ILE A 91 -42.77 10.72 9.86
N HIS A 92 -43.64 9.78 10.24
CA HIS A 92 -43.38 8.38 9.99
C HIS A 92 -43.38 8.13 8.48
N ILE A 93 -42.60 7.16 7.99
CA ILE A 93 -42.56 6.85 6.54
C ILE A 93 -43.94 6.46 5.98
N ASP A 94 -44.83 5.97 6.83
CA ASP A 94 -46.20 5.61 6.47
C ASP A 94 -47.14 6.81 6.37
N ASP A 95 -46.78 7.95 6.99
CA ASP A 95 -47.57 9.18 6.93
C ASP A 95 -47.34 9.94 5.61
N TYR A 96 -46.34 9.53 4.82
CA TYR A 96 -46.10 10.11 3.50
C TYR A 96 -47.16 9.66 2.49
N THR A 97 -47.75 10.62 1.79
CA THR A 97 -48.59 10.34 0.63
C THR A 97 -47.78 9.66 -0.47
N SER A 98 -48.41 8.85 -1.31
CA SER A 98 -47.75 8.20 -2.46
C SER A 98 -47.07 9.21 -3.38
N THR A 99 -47.65 10.41 -3.52
CA THR A 99 -47.09 11.54 -4.25
C THR A 99 -45.82 12.10 -3.61
N GLU A 100 -45.79 12.27 -2.29
CA GLU A 100 -44.58 12.70 -1.60
C GLU A 100 -43.50 11.62 -1.66
N LYS A 101 -43.85 10.34 -1.52
CA LYS A 101 -42.91 9.23 -1.68
C LYS A 101 -42.27 9.24 -3.07
N TYR A 102 -43.06 9.47 -4.12
CA TYR A 102 -42.56 9.59 -5.48
C TYR A 102 -41.65 10.82 -5.65
N ASN A 103 -42.06 11.98 -5.15
CA ASN A 103 -41.30 13.23 -5.25
C ASN A 103 -40.09 13.31 -4.29
N CYS A 104 -39.98 12.40 -3.31
CA CYS A 104 -38.88 12.39 -2.35
C CYS A 104 -37.56 11.91 -2.98
N TRP A 105 -37.65 11.16 -4.09
CA TRP A 105 -36.49 10.66 -4.80
C TRP A 105 -36.22 11.50 -6.05
N TYR A 106 -34.95 11.70 -6.34
CA TYR A 106 -34.54 12.31 -7.60
C TYR A 106 -35.00 11.45 -8.77
N SER A 107 -35.58 12.11 -9.76
CA SER A 107 -35.82 11.50 -11.06
C SER A 107 -34.49 11.08 -11.72
N ILE A 108 -34.57 10.17 -12.68
CA ILE A 108 -33.39 9.72 -13.44
C ILE A 108 -32.71 10.91 -14.12
N ASP A 109 -33.48 11.84 -14.67
CA ASP A 109 -32.96 13.03 -15.34
C ASP A 109 -32.24 13.97 -14.36
N GLU A 110 -32.80 14.21 -13.18
CA GLU A 110 -32.14 14.97 -12.12
C GLU A 110 -30.85 14.31 -11.65
N LEU A 111 -30.83 12.98 -11.49
CA LEU A 111 -29.61 12.26 -11.14
C LEU A 111 -28.52 12.41 -12.22
N LEU A 112 -28.89 12.37 -13.49
CA LEU A 112 -27.95 12.61 -14.60
C LEU A 112 -27.44 14.05 -14.59
N GLN A 113 -28.30 15.03 -14.33
CA GLN A 113 -27.92 16.42 -14.20
C GLN A 113 -26.96 16.64 -13.02
N ILE A 114 -27.27 16.10 -11.84
CA ILE A 114 -26.42 16.16 -10.64
C ILE A 114 -25.04 15.55 -10.94
N ARG A 115 -24.98 14.42 -11.66
CA ARG A 115 -23.70 13.81 -12.08
C ARG A 115 -22.91 14.72 -13.02
N LYS A 116 -23.58 15.37 -13.98
CA LYS A 116 -22.95 16.32 -14.91
C LYS A 116 -22.40 17.55 -14.19
N GLU A 117 -23.17 18.12 -13.27
CA GLU A 117 -22.76 19.25 -12.43
C GLU A 117 -21.56 18.88 -11.54
N ASN A 118 -21.61 17.73 -10.88
CA ASN A 118 -20.48 17.24 -10.09
C ASN A 118 -19.21 17.07 -10.92
N LYS A 119 -19.32 16.53 -12.15
CA LYS A 119 -18.18 16.40 -13.07
C LYS A 119 -17.63 17.78 -13.46
N TYR A 120 -18.50 18.75 -13.71
CA TYR A 120 -18.10 20.12 -14.04
C TYR A 120 -17.39 20.81 -12.86
N ILE A 121 -17.93 20.71 -11.65
CA ILE A 121 -17.31 21.27 -10.43
C ILE A 121 -15.93 20.66 -10.20
N LEU A 122 -15.80 19.33 -10.32
CA LEU A 122 -14.51 18.65 -10.19
C LEU A 122 -13.49 19.13 -11.22
N SER A 123 -13.92 19.35 -12.48
CA SER A 123 -13.07 19.88 -13.53
C SER A 123 -12.60 21.31 -13.24
N LEU A 124 -13.48 22.16 -12.69
CA LEU A 124 -13.13 23.51 -12.26
C LEU A 124 -12.11 23.50 -11.12
N MET A 125 -12.33 22.66 -10.11
CA MET A 125 -11.41 22.50 -8.97
C MET A 125 -10.03 22.00 -9.41
N ASP A 126 -9.98 21.00 -10.29
CA ASP A 126 -8.70 20.49 -10.81
C ASP A 126 -7.96 21.56 -11.63
N SER A 127 -8.69 22.41 -12.35
CA SER A 127 -8.11 23.52 -13.12
C SER A 127 -7.58 24.62 -12.20
N SER A 128 -8.32 24.99 -11.15
CA SER A 128 -7.86 26.00 -10.18
C SER A 128 -6.59 25.57 -9.44
N ILE A 129 -6.47 24.27 -9.13
CA ILE A 129 -5.25 23.73 -8.49
C ILE A 129 -4.04 23.82 -9.44
N LYS A 130 -4.22 23.53 -10.74
CA LYS A 130 -3.13 23.65 -11.71
C LYS A 130 -2.66 25.10 -11.88
N SER A 131 -3.59 26.05 -11.95
CA SER A 131 -3.27 27.48 -12.13
C SER A 131 -2.64 28.14 -10.89
N SER A 132 -2.95 27.65 -9.69
CA SER A 132 -2.43 28.19 -8.41
C SER A 132 -1.00 27.76 -8.08
N SER A 133 -0.37 26.92 -8.90
CA SER A 133 1.05 26.56 -8.78
C SER A 133 2.00 27.74 -8.95
N SER A 134 1.53 28.86 -9.54
CA SER A 134 2.43 29.85 -10.15
C SER A 134 2.69 31.13 -9.35
N SER A 135 1.78 31.63 -8.50
CA SER A 135 2.04 32.86 -7.73
C SER A 135 0.88 33.29 -6.81
N SER A 136 1.24 33.89 -5.68
CA SER A 136 0.41 34.58 -4.66
C SER A 136 -0.08 33.75 -3.46
N SER A 137 0.62 33.92 -2.33
CA SER A 137 0.34 33.33 -1.01
C SER A 137 -1.00 33.73 -0.39
N LEU A 138 -1.66 34.78 -0.91
CA LEU A 138 -2.95 35.26 -0.38
C LEU A 138 -4.17 34.44 -0.85
N SER A 139 -4.08 33.77 -2.01
CA SER A 139 -5.20 33.03 -2.58
C SER A 139 -5.40 31.63 -1.97
N GLN A 140 -4.40 31.11 -1.25
CA GLN A 140 -4.48 29.80 -0.61
C GLN A 140 -5.40 29.77 0.62
N GLN A 141 -5.67 30.91 1.27
CA GLN A 141 -6.54 30.95 2.45
C GLN A 141 -8.04 31.02 2.14
N LEU A 142 -8.44 31.55 0.97
CA LEU A 142 -9.86 31.83 0.72
C LEU A 142 -10.63 30.66 0.06
N LEU A 143 -9.95 29.67 -0.51
CA LEU A 143 -10.58 28.57 -1.26
C LEU A 143 -10.01 27.21 -0.87
N GLN A 144 -9.85 26.94 0.43
CA GLN A 144 -9.63 25.58 0.89
C GLN A 144 -10.94 24.80 0.80
N TYR A 145 -11.32 24.42 -0.42
CA TYR A 145 -12.45 23.53 -0.65
C TYR A 145 -12.27 22.25 0.17
N CYS A 146 -13.35 21.80 0.81
CA CYS A 146 -13.36 20.52 1.49
C CYS A 146 -13.18 19.40 0.45
N SER A 147 -12.00 18.81 0.39
CA SER A 147 -11.72 17.66 -0.49
C SER A 147 -12.15 16.33 0.11
N ARG A 148 -12.73 16.35 1.33
CA ARG A 148 -13.15 15.15 2.05
C ARG A 148 -14.32 14.50 1.33
N GLY A 149 -14.20 13.21 1.02
CA GLY A 149 -15.17 12.46 0.21
C GLY A 149 -14.94 12.54 -1.31
N LEU A 150 -14.03 13.42 -1.78
CA LEU A 150 -13.66 13.55 -3.19
C LEU A 150 -12.26 12.97 -3.50
N GLU A 151 -11.62 12.34 -2.52
CA GLU A 151 -10.24 11.86 -2.64
C GLU A 151 -10.12 10.76 -3.68
N THR A 152 -11.18 9.98 -3.93
CA THR A 152 -11.16 8.95 -4.97
C THR A 152 -11.57 9.47 -6.35
N LYS A 153 -12.18 10.65 -6.42
CA LYS A 153 -12.72 11.23 -7.65
C LYS A 153 -11.76 12.21 -8.31
N THR A 154 -10.87 12.83 -7.54
CA THR A 154 -9.82 13.71 -8.07
C THR A 154 -8.55 12.93 -8.40
N ARG A 155 -7.83 13.33 -9.46
CA ARG A 155 -6.55 12.72 -9.84
C ARG A 155 -5.52 12.84 -8.70
N ILE A 156 -5.48 14.01 -8.06
CA ILE A 156 -4.58 14.32 -6.95
C ILE A 156 -4.93 13.48 -5.72
N GLY A 157 -6.21 13.39 -5.37
CA GLY A 157 -6.67 12.55 -4.27
C GLY A 157 -6.31 11.08 -4.48
N LYS A 158 -6.53 10.54 -5.69
CA LYS A 158 -6.18 9.15 -6.04
C LYS A 158 -4.68 8.90 -5.87
N ARG A 159 -3.84 9.85 -6.31
CA ARG A 159 -2.38 9.78 -6.13
C ARG A 159 -1.98 9.84 -4.65
N ASN A 160 -2.59 10.74 -3.89
CA ASN A 160 -2.32 10.89 -2.46
C ASN A 160 -2.74 9.66 -1.66
N ARG A 161 -3.90 9.07 -1.96
CA ARG A 161 -4.35 7.81 -1.35
C ARG A 161 -3.39 6.66 -1.65
N LYS A 162 -2.91 6.54 -2.90
CA LYS A 162 -1.88 5.55 -3.27
C LYS A 162 -0.58 5.78 -2.49
N ARG A 163 -0.11 7.03 -2.40
CA ARG A 163 1.09 7.39 -1.62
C ARG A 163 0.91 7.07 -0.13
N ALA A 164 -0.21 7.45 0.47
CA ALA A 164 -0.52 7.18 1.87
C ALA A 164 -0.56 5.66 2.14
N LYS A 165 -1.19 4.88 1.25
CA LYS A 165 -1.20 3.41 1.34
C LYS A 165 0.23 2.83 1.28
N LYS A 166 1.07 3.30 0.36
CA LYS A 166 2.48 2.85 0.29
C LYS A 166 3.24 3.22 1.55
N ALA A 167 3.11 4.48 2.00
CA ALA A 167 3.77 4.96 3.21
C ALA A 167 3.34 4.15 4.45
N SER A 168 2.06 3.84 4.61
CA SER A 168 1.58 3.02 5.73
C SER A 168 2.16 1.61 5.70
N VAL A 169 2.30 1.01 4.51
CA VAL A 169 2.95 -0.31 4.37
C VAL A 169 4.42 -0.24 4.78
N PHE A 170 5.15 0.79 4.33
CA PHE A 170 6.55 0.97 4.71
C PHE A 170 6.73 1.13 6.22
N VAL A 171 5.86 1.89 6.89
CA VAL A 171 5.89 2.06 8.35
C VAL A 171 5.71 0.73 9.08
N VAL A 172 4.79 -0.13 8.61
CA VAL A 172 4.59 -1.46 9.21
C VAL A 172 5.82 -2.35 9.02
N LEU A 173 6.42 -2.34 7.83
CA LEU A 173 7.61 -3.14 7.56
C LEU A 173 8.82 -2.69 8.37
N ASP A 174 8.99 -1.37 8.52
CA ASP A 174 10.06 -0.80 9.37
C ASP A 174 9.88 -1.22 10.84
N GLU A 175 8.67 -1.10 11.38
CA GLU A 175 8.35 -1.56 12.74
C GLU A 175 8.61 -3.07 12.91
N GLN A 176 8.18 -3.91 11.96
CA GLN A 176 8.43 -5.35 12.01
C GLN A 176 9.93 -5.68 11.98
N TYR A 177 10.70 -4.96 11.17
CA TYR A 177 12.15 -5.11 11.11
C TYR A 177 12.81 -4.76 12.46
N GLN A 178 12.37 -3.67 13.09
CA GLN A 178 12.86 -3.28 14.42
C GLN A 178 12.52 -4.32 15.49
N GLN A 179 11.29 -4.84 15.50
CA GLN A 179 10.87 -5.90 16.43
C GLN A 179 11.69 -7.19 16.25
N TYR A 180 11.92 -7.60 15.00
CA TYR A 180 12.77 -8.75 14.70
C TYR A 180 14.21 -8.55 15.21
N HIS A 181 14.78 -7.37 14.98
CA HIS A 181 16.12 -7.06 15.45
C HIS A 181 16.21 -7.11 16.99
N LEU A 182 15.28 -6.48 17.70
CA LEU A 182 15.22 -6.50 19.16
C LEU A 182 15.07 -7.93 19.71
N GLN A 183 14.21 -8.74 19.09
CA GLN A 183 14.04 -10.14 19.47
C GLN A 183 15.34 -10.92 19.29
N SER A 184 16.02 -10.76 18.15
CA SER A 184 17.30 -11.44 17.89
C SER A 184 18.36 -11.07 18.93
N GLN A 185 18.47 -9.78 19.28
CA GLN A 185 19.42 -9.28 20.28
C GLN A 185 19.15 -9.86 21.67
N SER A 186 17.88 -9.92 22.09
CA SER A 186 17.49 -10.52 23.37
C SER A 186 17.90 -11.99 23.44
N GLN A 187 17.73 -12.76 22.37
CA GLN A 187 18.14 -14.16 22.32
C GLN A 187 19.66 -14.33 22.42
N TYR A 188 20.45 -13.46 21.81
CA TYR A 188 21.91 -13.48 21.93
C TYR A 188 22.36 -13.23 23.37
N GLN A 189 21.73 -12.27 24.07
CA GLN A 189 22.03 -11.98 25.47
C GLN A 189 21.66 -13.16 26.39
N SER A 190 20.49 -13.78 26.18
CA SER A 190 20.10 -14.97 26.97
C SER A 190 21.08 -16.13 26.79
N LYS A 191 21.54 -16.37 25.55
CA LYS A 191 22.51 -17.42 25.24
C LYS A 191 23.88 -17.15 25.86
N SER A 192 24.36 -15.91 25.84
CA SER A 192 25.66 -15.58 26.46
C SER A 192 25.61 -15.74 27.98
N GLN A 193 24.52 -15.29 28.63
CA GLN A 193 24.30 -15.46 30.06
C GLN A 193 24.24 -16.94 30.44
N HIS A 194 23.51 -17.76 29.68
CA HIS A 194 23.45 -19.19 29.94
C HIS A 194 24.81 -19.89 29.76
N GLN A 195 25.60 -19.51 28.74
CA GLN A 195 26.96 -20.02 28.59
C GLN A 195 27.87 -19.61 29.75
N GLN A 196 27.71 -18.40 30.27
CA GLN A 196 28.49 -17.92 31.41
C GLN A 196 28.12 -18.68 32.68
N GLN A 197 26.83 -18.89 32.95
CA GLN A 197 26.37 -19.74 34.06
C GLN A 197 26.90 -21.18 33.93
N ARG A 198 26.96 -21.74 32.71
CA ARG A 198 27.58 -23.06 32.50
C ARG A 198 29.08 -23.06 32.78
N ARG A 199 29.79 -21.97 32.50
CA ARG A 199 31.21 -21.83 32.86
C ARG A 199 31.38 -21.72 34.37
N ASP A 200 30.57 -20.90 35.04
CA ASP A 200 30.64 -20.71 36.49
C ASP A 200 30.30 -22.02 37.24
N ASN A 201 29.30 -22.77 36.77
CA ASN A 201 28.98 -24.09 37.32
C ASN A 201 30.04 -25.16 37.03
N ASN A 202 30.77 -25.04 35.91
CA ASN A 202 31.87 -25.94 35.58
C ASN A 202 33.21 -25.52 36.21
N ASN A 203 33.28 -24.35 36.86
CA ASN A 203 34.45 -23.89 37.61
C ASN A 203 34.50 -24.51 39.02
N ILE A 204 34.06 -25.77 39.15
CA ILE A 204 34.33 -26.63 40.29
C ILE A 204 35.71 -27.23 40.01
N ASN A 205 36.75 -26.70 40.68
CA ASN A 205 38.16 -27.13 40.67
C ASN A 205 38.41 -28.49 39.98
N PHE A 206 38.48 -28.47 38.65
CA PHE A 206 38.84 -29.62 37.84
C PHE A 206 40.21 -29.28 37.29
N ASP A 207 41.24 -29.92 37.83
CA ASP A 207 42.59 -29.85 37.30
C ASP A 207 42.55 -30.55 35.93
N PRO A 208 42.52 -29.79 34.81
CA PRO A 208 42.21 -30.38 33.52
C PRO A 208 43.42 -31.21 33.08
N ASP A 209 43.16 -32.49 32.80
CA ASP A 209 44.14 -33.41 32.21
C ASP A 209 44.93 -32.68 31.09
N PRO A 210 46.29 -32.69 31.14
CA PRO A 210 47.14 -31.97 30.18
C PRO A 210 46.78 -32.26 28.72
N VAL A 211 46.23 -33.43 28.41
CA VAL A 211 45.78 -33.78 27.05
C VAL A 211 44.61 -32.90 26.59
N VAL A 212 43.67 -32.59 27.48
CA VAL A 212 42.51 -31.72 27.19
C VAL A 212 42.96 -30.28 26.99
N THR A 213 43.94 -29.83 27.78
CA THR A 213 44.53 -28.49 27.67
C THR A 213 45.22 -28.28 26.33
N ILE A 214 45.98 -29.28 25.86
CA ILE A 214 46.63 -29.23 24.54
C ILE A 214 45.59 -29.21 23.42
N ALA A 215 44.54 -30.03 23.50
CA ALA A 215 43.47 -30.06 22.49
C ALA A 215 42.71 -28.72 22.40
N LEU A 216 42.43 -28.09 23.55
CA LEU A 216 41.80 -26.77 23.60
C LEU A 216 42.72 -25.68 23.05
N ALA A 217 44.01 -25.70 23.39
CA ALA A 217 45.00 -24.78 22.83
C ALA A 217 45.08 -24.95 21.30
N TYR A 218 45.11 -26.18 20.79
CA TYR A 218 45.10 -26.44 19.36
C TYR A 218 43.86 -25.83 18.71
N ARG A 219 42.67 -26.00 19.28
CA ARG A 219 41.44 -25.40 18.75
C ARG A 219 41.46 -23.87 18.78
N VAL A 220 41.97 -23.26 19.85
CA VAL A 220 42.02 -21.79 19.98
C VAL A 220 43.01 -21.16 18.99
N TYR A 221 44.16 -21.80 18.77
CA TYR A 221 45.21 -21.23 17.93
C TYR A 221 45.14 -21.68 16.46
N SER A 222 44.83 -22.95 16.18
CA SER A 222 44.84 -23.47 14.81
C SER A 222 43.57 -23.09 14.04
N TYR A 223 42.41 -23.04 14.70
CA TYR A 223 41.14 -22.83 14.03
C TYR A 223 40.99 -21.44 13.37
N PRO A 224 41.37 -20.32 14.01
CA PRO A 224 41.33 -19.01 13.35
C PRO A 224 42.19 -18.97 12.08
N MET A 225 43.37 -19.61 12.14
CA MET A 225 44.31 -19.66 11.02
C MET A 225 43.77 -20.52 9.86
N GLN A 226 43.11 -21.64 10.18
CA GLN A 226 42.41 -22.47 9.18
C GLN A 226 41.26 -21.70 8.51
N MET A 227 40.46 -20.98 9.30
CA MET A 227 39.37 -20.15 8.77
C MET A 227 39.88 -18.98 7.92
N GLU A 228 40.99 -18.35 8.30
CA GLU A 228 41.61 -17.29 7.50
C GLU A 228 42.13 -17.84 6.17
N ALA A 229 42.81 -18.99 6.19
CA ALA A 229 43.29 -19.66 4.98
C ALA A 229 42.12 -20.01 4.03
N TYR A 230 41.03 -20.55 4.57
CA TYR A 230 39.82 -20.85 3.80
C TYR A 230 39.21 -19.58 3.16
N ASN A 231 39.06 -18.51 3.93
CA ASN A 231 38.55 -17.23 3.41
C ASN A 231 39.47 -16.64 2.34
N ARG A 232 40.78 -16.82 2.47
CA ARG A 232 41.76 -16.39 1.47
C ARG A 232 41.61 -17.19 0.17
N ALA A 233 41.43 -18.50 0.26
CA ALA A 233 41.16 -19.35 -0.91
C ALA A 233 39.89 -18.92 -1.66
N LEU A 234 38.79 -18.66 -0.94
CA LEU A 234 37.54 -18.16 -1.55
C LEU A 234 37.73 -16.82 -2.28
N ARG A 235 38.61 -15.94 -1.79
CA ARG A 235 38.92 -14.68 -2.48
C ARG A 235 39.66 -14.92 -3.78
N TYR A 236 40.62 -15.84 -3.81
CA TYR A 236 41.34 -16.19 -5.04
C TYR A 236 40.42 -16.82 -6.08
N GLN A 237 39.54 -17.74 -5.67
CA GLN A 237 38.54 -18.34 -6.56
C GLN A 237 37.68 -17.27 -7.25
N LYS A 238 37.17 -16.29 -6.49
CA LYS A 238 36.39 -15.17 -7.06
C LYS A 238 37.21 -14.27 -8.00
N GLN A 239 38.53 -14.15 -7.80
CA GLN A 239 39.40 -13.39 -8.69
C GLN A 239 39.66 -14.13 -10.01
N GLU A 240 39.82 -15.45 -9.95
CA GLU A 240 39.95 -16.29 -11.14
C GLU A 240 38.68 -16.26 -11.99
N GLU A 241 37.49 -16.41 -11.38
CA GLU A 241 36.20 -16.30 -12.07
C GLU A 241 36.05 -14.94 -12.78
N LYS A 242 36.41 -13.84 -12.10
CA LYS A 242 36.39 -12.50 -12.70
C LYS A 242 37.38 -12.35 -13.86
N SER A 243 38.53 -13.01 -13.78
CA SER A 243 39.55 -12.96 -14.82
C SER A 243 39.11 -13.76 -16.05
N GLN A 244 38.51 -14.94 -15.84
CA GLN A 244 37.90 -15.75 -16.91
C GLN A 244 36.71 -15.05 -17.57
N ALA A 245 35.87 -14.36 -16.79
CA ALA A 245 34.76 -13.57 -17.34
C ALA A 245 35.26 -12.43 -18.25
N LYS A 246 36.38 -11.79 -17.89
CA LYS A 246 37.01 -10.76 -18.73
C LYS A 246 37.56 -11.35 -20.03
N THR A 247 38.29 -12.47 -19.98
CA THR A 247 38.84 -13.11 -21.18
C THR A 247 37.74 -13.60 -22.14
N ASN A 248 36.64 -14.12 -21.60
CA ASN A 248 35.51 -14.58 -22.41
C ASN A 248 34.78 -13.40 -23.06
N LYS A 249 34.62 -12.26 -22.35
CA LYS A 249 34.03 -11.04 -22.92
C LYS A 249 34.85 -10.49 -24.09
N THR A 250 36.19 -10.50 -23.99
CA THR A 250 37.07 -10.03 -25.07
C THR A 250 37.03 -10.96 -26.30
N ARG A 251 36.87 -12.27 -26.12
CA ARG A 251 36.71 -13.22 -27.23
C ARG A 251 35.35 -13.13 -27.93
N SER A 252 34.27 -12.83 -27.20
CA SER A 252 32.94 -12.67 -27.81
C SER A 252 32.83 -11.43 -28.73
N SER A 253 33.60 -10.36 -28.47
CA SER A 253 33.60 -9.17 -29.31
C SER A 253 34.44 -9.28 -30.58
N SER A 254 35.32 -10.28 -30.71
CA SER A 254 36.19 -10.44 -31.88
C SER A 254 35.65 -11.41 -32.95
N SER A 255 34.49 -12.05 -32.74
CA SER A 255 33.91 -13.02 -33.71
C SER A 255 32.85 -12.45 -34.66
N LEU A 256 32.46 -11.17 -34.51
CA LEU A 256 31.44 -10.52 -35.34
C LEU A 256 31.99 -9.73 -36.53
N SER A 257 33.31 -9.74 -36.77
CA SER A 257 33.97 -8.93 -37.82
C SER A 257 34.37 -9.71 -39.09
N SER A 258 33.91 -10.95 -39.29
CA SER A 258 34.39 -11.79 -40.41
C SER A 258 33.29 -12.45 -41.25
N SER A 259 32.09 -11.84 -41.37
CA SER A 259 30.99 -12.38 -42.20
C SER A 259 30.49 -11.45 -43.31
N LEU A 260 31.25 -10.41 -43.69
CA LEU A 260 30.94 -9.57 -44.84
C LEU A 260 32.01 -9.76 -45.92
N GLN A 261 31.81 -10.73 -46.81
CA GLN A 261 32.22 -10.67 -48.22
C GLN A 261 31.86 -11.98 -48.93
N LEU A 262 30.75 -11.96 -49.68
CA LEU A 262 30.71 -12.57 -51.01
C LEU A 262 29.52 -11.96 -51.77
N GLU A 263 29.76 -10.80 -52.38
CA GLU A 263 28.88 -10.27 -53.42
C GLU A 263 28.85 -11.25 -54.60
N ARG A 264 27.64 -11.66 -55.02
CA ARG A 264 27.43 -12.24 -56.34
C ARG A 264 27.15 -11.10 -57.33
N PRO A 265 27.94 -10.94 -58.40
CA PRO A 265 27.66 -9.95 -59.43
C PRO A 265 26.41 -10.33 -60.23
N GLY A 266 25.61 -9.31 -60.53
CA GLY A 266 24.37 -9.40 -61.27
C GLY A 266 24.57 -9.93 -62.68
N ILE A 267 23.67 -10.82 -63.09
CA ILE A 267 23.49 -11.19 -64.49
C ILE A 267 22.40 -10.25 -65.02
N GLU A 268 22.84 -9.27 -65.82
CA GLU A 268 21.97 -8.49 -66.68
C GLU A 268 21.43 -9.43 -67.78
N PHE A 269 20.11 -9.49 -67.95
CA PHE A 269 19.50 -9.97 -69.17
C PHE A 269 18.75 -8.81 -69.81
N LEU A 270 19.26 -8.41 -70.97
CA LEU A 270 18.68 -7.51 -71.95
C LEU A 270 17.59 -8.23 -72.77
N GLU A 271 16.59 -7.42 -73.14
CA GLU A 271 15.47 -7.61 -74.10
C GLU A 271 14.33 -8.60 -73.77
#